data_AF-A0A9J6A712-F1
#
_entry.id   AF-A0A9J6A712-F1
#
_cell.length_a   1.000
_cell.length_b   1.000
_cell.length_c   1.000
_cell.angle_alpha   90.00
_cell.angle_beta   90.00
_cell.angle_gamma   90.00
#
_symmetry.space_group_name_H-M   'P 1'
#
loop_
_entity.id
_entity.type
_entity.pdbx_description
1 polymer ?
#
loop_
_entity_poly.entity_id
_entity_poly.type
_entity_poly.pdbx_seq_one_letter_code
_entity_poly.pdbx_strand_id
1 'polypeptide(L)'
;MGSQQWVYGKVSMQEVRRYRFLRINDVRNVSLKAFVNKCIECGNIEAVYRIGMLKFCTNKNPHVGLELIDKASKGGHGAAKYAFGIVLICLGSEYSREGVKTIGEMKVTQK
;
A
#
# COMPACT_ATOMS: atom_id res chain seq x y z
N MET A 1 15.67 18.16 -12.61
CA MET A 1 14.74 17.00 -12.65
C MET A 1 14.89 16.06 -11.45
N GLY A 2 16.07 15.88 -10.84
CA GLY A 2 16.25 14.96 -9.69
C GLY A 2 15.62 15.38 -8.35
N SER A 3 15.45 16.67 -8.09
CA SER A 3 14.91 17.17 -6.81
C SER A 3 13.43 16.82 -6.59
N GLN A 4 12.60 16.92 -7.63
CA GLN A 4 11.17 16.63 -7.51
C GLN A 4 10.90 15.13 -7.35
N GLN A 5 11.63 14.26 -8.06
CA GLN A 5 11.47 12.81 -7.94
C GLN A 5 11.76 12.34 -6.51
N TRP A 6 12.77 12.92 -5.85
CA TRP A 6 13.09 12.63 -4.45
C TRP A 6 11.94 13.02 -3.52
N VAL A 7 11.36 14.22 -3.69
CA VAL A 7 10.23 14.70 -2.87
C VAL A 7 9.04 13.75 -2.97
N TYR A 8 8.61 13.39 -4.18
CA TYR A 8 7.48 12.48 -4.37
C TYR A 8 7.77 11.06 -3.85
N GLY A 9 9.02 10.59 -3.90
CA GLY A 9 9.42 9.29 -3.36
C GLY A 9 9.44 9.22 -1.83
N LYS A 10 9.58 10.35 -1.14
CA LYS A 10 9.75 10.42 0.32
C LYS A 10 8.61 11.09 1.09
N VAL A 11 7.72 11.81 0.40
CA VAL A 11 6.58 12.48 1.05
C VAL A 11 5.71 11.47 1.79
N SER A 12 5.37 11.78 3.05
CA SER A 12 4.47 10.94 3.83
C SER A 12 3.04 11.11 3.35
N MET A 13 2.32 10.00 3.24
CA MET A 13 0.90 9.98 2.89
C MET A 13 -0.01 10.05 4.12
N GLN A 14 0.54 10.22 5.34
CA GLN A 14 -0.24 10.36 6.57
C GLN A 14 -1.08 11.64 6.61
N GLU A 15 -0.57 12.72 6.01
CA GLU A 15 -1.26 14.02 5.96
C GLU A 15 -2.41 14.04 4.94
N VAL A 16 -2.42 13.10 3.99
CA VAL A 16 -3.52 12.95 3.04
C VAL A 16 -4.67 12.23 3.74
N ARG A 17 -5.67 13.00 4.19
CA ARG A 17 -6.86 12.51 4.91
C ARG A 17 -7.42 11.22 4.29
N ARG A 18 -7.62 10.18 5.12
CA ARG A 18 -8.12 8.84 4.73
C ARG A 18 -9.39 8.87 3.86
N TYR A 19 -10.33 9.76 4.18
CA TYR A 19 -11.56 9.95 3.40
C TYR A 19 -11.32 10.51 2.00
N ARG A 20 -10.24 11.26 1.80
CA ARG A 20 -9.85 11.81 0.49
C ARG A 20 -9.30 10.70 -0.41
N PHE A 21 -8.57 9.74 0.14
CA PHE A 21 -8.10 8.55 -0.59
C PHE A 21 -9.24 7.64 -1.06
N LEU A 22 -10.28 7.43 -0.23
CA LEU A 22 -11.47 6.66 -0.63
C LEU A 22 -12.20 7.29 -1.82
N ARG A 23 -12.06 8.60 -2.00
CA ARG A 23 -12.64 9.37 -3.10
C ARG A 23 -11.61 9.80 -4.15
N ILE A 24 -10.46 9.11 -4.27
CA ILE A 24 -9.42 9.49 -5.24
C ILE A 24 -9.91 9.46 -6.71
N ASN A 25 -10.92 8.64 -7.00
CA ASN A 25 -11.53 8.56 -8.32
C ASN A 25 -12.68 9.56 -8.53
N ASP A 26 -13.01 10.39 -7.53
CA ASP A 26 -13.98 11.47 -7.67
C ASP A 26 -13.41 12.52 -8.63
N VAL A 27 -14.24 12.99 -9.57
CA VAL A 27 -13.87 14.02 -10.55
C VAL A 27 -13.42 15.33 -9.92
N ARG A 28 -13.76 15.59 -8.65
CA ARG A 28 -13.31 16.77 -7.90
C ARG A 28 -11.90 16.60 -7.33
N ASN A 29 -11.32 15.41 -7.38
CA ASN A 29 -10.02 15.07 -6.77
C ASN A 29 -8.90 14.83 -7.82
N VAL A 30 -9.00 15.42 -9.02
CA VAL A 30 -8.02 15.25 -10.11
C VAL A 30 -6.59 15.51 -9.63
N SER A 31 -6.36 16.61 -8.90
CA SER A 31 -5.04 16.97 -8.38
C SER A 31 -4.49 15.94 -7.39
N LEU A 32 -5.34 15.35 -6.56
CA LEU A 32 -4.92 14.28 -5.65
C LEU A 32 -4.56 13.01 -6.42
N LYS A 33 -5.37 12.63 -7.41
CA LYS A 33 -5.10 11.46 -8.25
C LYS A 33 -3.77 11.60 -8.98
N ALA A 34 -3.52 12.76 -9.59
CA ALA A 34 -2.26 13.07 -10.26
C ALA A 34 -1.07 13.04 -9.28
N PHE A 35 -1.22 13.64 -8.10
CA PHE A 35 -0.20 13.61 -7.05
C PHE A 35 0.15 12.18 -6.61
N VAL A 36 -0.85 11.36 -6.32
CA VAL A 36 -0.63 9.97 -5.87
C VAL A 36 -0.01 9.13 -6.98
N ASN A 37 -0.46 9.29 -8.22
CA ASN A 37 0.17 8.63 -9.37
C ASN A 37 1.65 9.02 -9.47
N LYS A 38 1.96 10.31 -9.27
CA LYS A 38 3.35 10.78 -9.30
C LYS A 38 4.19 10.18 -8.17
N CYS A 39 3.63 10.05 -6.97
CA CYS A 39 4.28 9.38 -5.86
C CYS A 39 4.58 7.90 -6.18
N ILE A 40 3.63 7.19 -6.79
CA ILE A 40 3.83 5.79 -7.21
C ILE A 40 4.94 5.69 -8.28
N GLU A 41 4.93 6.55 -9.29
CA GLU A 41 5.97 6.62 -10.32
C GLU A 41 7.37 6.85 -9.71
N CYS A 42 7.43 7.65 -8.65
CA CYS A 42 8.68 7.94 -7.93
C CYS A 42 9.05 6.87 -6.89
N GLY A 43 8.31 5.75 -6.82
CA GLY A 43 8.62 4.62 -5.94
C GLY A 43 8.18 4.82 -4.48
N ASN A 44 7.25 5.73 -4.19
CA ASN A 44 6.74 5.94 -2.84
C ASN A 44 5.94 4.71 -2.36
N ILE A 45 6.53 3.94 -1.45
CA ILE A 45 5.93 2.71 -0.95
C ILE A 45 4.65 2.96 -0.14
N GLU A 46 4.54 4.10 0.57
CA GLU A 46 3.32 4.43 1.31
C GLU A 46 2.15 4.70 0.35
N ALA A 47 2.42 5.35 -0.79
CA ALA A 47 1.45 5.57 -1.87
C ALA A 47 0.98 4.24 -2.49
N VAL A 48 1.94 3.35 -2.77
CA VAL A 48 1.67 2.01 -3.31
C VAL A 48 0.77 1.22 -2.36
N TYR A 49 1.10 1.18 -1.07
CA TYR A 49 0.30 0.52 -0.04
C TYR A 49 -1.14 1.06 0.01
N ARG A 50 -1.31 2.38 0.06
CA ARG A 50 -2.64 3.01 0.18
C ARG A 50 -3.53 2.75 -1.03
N ILE A 51 -2.97 2.78 -2.24
CA ILE A 51 -3.73 2.43 -3.45
C ILE A 51 -4.03 0.93 -3.52
N GLY A 52 -3.11 0.07 -3.07
CA GLY A 52 -3.35 -1.37 -2.93
C GLY A 52 -4.53 -1.66 -2.02
N MET A 53 -4.54 -1.08 -0.81
CA MET A 53 -5.65 -1.20 0.15
C MET A 53 -6.96 -0.67 -0.43
N LEU A 54 -6.94 0.47 -1.13
CA LEU A 54 -8.14 1.00 -1.77
C LEU A 54 -8.72 0.02 -2.79
N LYS A 55 -7.89 -0.50 -3.69
CA LYS A 55 -8.32 -1.45 -4.74
C LYS A 55 -8.81 -2.77 -4.15
N PHE A 56 -8.14 -3.26 -3.12
CA PHE A 56 -8.52 -4.48 -2.39
C PHE A 56 -9.86 -4.31 -1.67
N CYS A 57 -10.00 -3.28 -0.83
CA CYS A 57 -11.20 -3.09 0.00
C CYS A 57 -12.43 -2.58 -0.77
N THR A 58 -12.26 -1.90 -1.90
CA THR A 58 -13.41 -1.44 -2.72
C THR A 58 -13.90 -2.49 -3.71
N ASN A 59 -13.29 -3.68 -3.73
CA ASN A 59 -13.58 -4.79 -4.63
C ASN A 59 -13.61 -4.43 -6.13
N LYS A 60 -12.99 -3.30 -6.51
CA LYS A 60 -12.91 -2.87 -7.91
C LYS A 60 -11.90 -3.69 -8.70
N ASN A 61 -10.83 -4.13 -8.04
CA ASN A 61 -9.83 -5.05 -8.59
C ASN A 61 -8.99 -5.62 -7.43
N PRO A 62 -9.49 -6.63 -6.70
CA PRO A 62 -8.83 -7.14 -5.50
C PRO A 62 -7.48 -7.79 -5.81
N HIS A 63 -7.31 -8.42 -6.97
CA HIS A 63 -6.04 -9.00 -7.40
C HIS A 63 -4.93 -7.94 -7.53
N VAL A 64 -5.19 -6.88 -8.29
CA VAL A 64 -4.24 -5.75 -8.42
C VAL A 64 -4.02 -5.06 -7.07
N GLY A 65 -5.06 -4.99 -6.24
CA GLY A 65 -4.93 -4.49 -4.87
C GLY A 65 -3.93 -5.30 -4.04
N LEU A 66 -4.05 -6.63 -4.09
CA LEU A 66 -3.17 -7.56 -3.39
C LEU A 66 -1.73 -7.51 -3.89
N GLU A 67 -1.51 -7.44 -5.21
CA GLU A 67 -0.17 -7.28 -5.80
C GLU A 67 0.53 -6.00 -5.32
N LEU A 68 -0.21 -4.89 -5.20
CA LEU A 68 0.33 -3.63 -4.70
C LEU A 68 0.64 -3.70 -3.19
N ILE A 69 -0.19 -4.39 -2.41
CA ILE A 69 0.07 -4.62 -0.99
C ILE A 69 1.32 -5.50 -0.82
N ASP A 70 1.47 -6.57 -1.60
CA ASP A 70 2.67 -7.42 -1.62
C ASP A 70 3.92 -6.62 -2.03
N LYS A 71 3.83 -5.82 -3.10
CA LYS A 71 4.93 -4.94 -3.52
C LYS A 71 5.36 -4.00 -2.40
N ALA A 72 4.42 -3.42 -1.67
CA ALA A 72 4.75 -2.54 -0.54
C ALA A 72 5.30 -3.30 0.67
N SER A 73 4.82 -4.52 0.91
CA SER A 73 5.37 -5.45 1.92
C SER A 73 6.85 -5.75 1.64
N LYS A 74 7.17 -6.19 0.41
CA LYS A 74 8.54 -6.44 -0.06
C LYS A 74 9.41 -5.17 -0.06
N GLY A 75 8.79 -4.00 -0.23
CA GLY A 75 9.43 -2.69 -0.11
C GLY A 75 9.70 -2.21 1.33
N GLY A 76 9.44 -3.04 2.35
CA GLY A 76 9.76 -2.74 3.75
C GLY A 76 8.70 -1.94 4.51
N HIS A 77 7.50 -1.75 3.95
CA HIS A 77 6.44 -1.03 4.63
C HIS A 77 5.73 -1.92 5.66
N GLY A 78 5.96 -1.64 6.95
CA GLY A 78 5.48 -2.49 8.05
C GLY A 78 3.98 -2.75 8.02
N ALA A 79 3.15 -1.72 7.84
CA ALA A 79 1.69 -1.91 7.76
C ALA A 79 1.26 -2.68 6.50
N ALA A 80 2.06 -2.67 5.43
CA ALA A 80 1.79 -3.46 4.23
C ALA A 80 2.13 -4.94 4.48
N LYS A 81 3.27 -5.23 5.11
CA LYS A 81 3.65 -6.58 5.53
C LYS A 81 2.61 -7.20 6.46
N TYR A 82 2.11 -6.43 7.42
CA TYR A 82 1.03 -6.87 8.31
C TYR A 82 -0.27 -7.16 7.54
N ALA A 83 -0.73 -6.21 6.71
CA ALA A 83 -1.95 -6.36 5.94
C ALA A 83 -1.88 -7.56 4.98
N PHE A 84 -0.75 -7.73 4.29
CA PHE A 84 -0.51 -8.88 3.42
C PHE A 84 -0.62 -10.21 4.18
N GLY A 85 0.03 -10.31 5.35
CA GLY A 85 -0.04 -11.50 6.19
C GLY A 85 -1.47 -11.83 6.64
N ILE A 86 -2.27 -10.83 7.02
CA ILE A 86 -3.69 -11.02 7.37
C ILE A 86 -4.49 -11.50 6.16
N VAL A 87 -4.28 -10.92 4.98
CA VAL A 87 -4.98 -11.36 3.76
C VAL A 87 -4.67 -12.83 3.45
N LEU A 88 -3.39 -13.23 3.53
CA LEU A 88 -2.99 -14.63 3.32
C LEU A 88 -3.64 -15.59 4.33
N ILE A 89 -3.77 -15.19 5.60
CA ILE A 89 -4.48 -15.97 6.63
C ILE A 89 -5.96 -16.13 6.26
N CYS A 90 -6.62 -15.05 5.81
CA CYS A 90 -8.01 -15.07 5.41
C CYS A 90 -8.27 -15.89 4.14
N LEU A 91 -7.31 -15.98 3.21
CA LEU A 91 -7.41 -16.85 2.04
C LEU A 91 -7.37 -18.34 2.40
N GLY A 92 -6.80 -18.69 3.56
CA GLY A 92 -6.79 -20.06 4.08
C GLY A 92 -5.77 -20.98 3.39
N SER A 93 -5.97 -22.29 3.55
CA SER A 93 -5.15 -23.34 2.91
C SER A 93 -3.65 -23.18 3.17
N GLU A 94 -2.82 -23.41 2.16
CA GLU A 94 -1.35 -23.25 2.19
C GLU A 94 -0.89 -21.82 2.48
N TYR A 95 -1.68 -20.81 2.08
CA TYR A 95 -1.37 -19.39 2.32
C TYR A 95 -1.47 -19.01 3.80
N SER A 96 -2.28 -19.70 4.59
CA SER A 96 -2.43 -19.38 6.01
C SER A 96 -1.12 -19.52 6.78
N ARG A 97 -0.34 -20.57 6.48
CA ARG A 97 1.00 -20.77 7.08
C ARG A 97 1.96 -19.65 6.68
N GLU A 98 1.94 -19.25 5.41
CA GLU A 98 2.75 -18.14 4.91
C GLU A 98 2.36 -16.81 5.57
N GLY A 99 1.07 -16.54 5.74
CA GLY A 99 0.56 -15.35 6.41
C GLY A 99 0.99 -15.28 7.89
N VAL A 100 0.88 -16.39 8.63
CA VAL A 100 1.37 -16.47 10.01
C VAL A 100 2.89 -16.26 10.09
N LYS A 101 3.65 -16.88 9.18
CA LYS A 101 5.11 -16.67 9.10
C LYS A 101 5.46 -15.21 8.83
N THR A 102 4.79 -14.59 7.87
CA THR A 102 4.97 -13.17 7.50
C THR A 102 4.78 -12.25 8.70
N ILE A 103 3.73 -12.46 9.50
CA ILE A 103 3.45 -11.67 10.71
C ILE A 103 4.47 -12.00 11.82
N GLY A 104 4.86 -13.28 11.96
CA GLY A 104 5.86 -13.72 12.94
C GLY A 104 7.22 -13.05 12.76
N GLU A 105 7.68 -12.91 11.52
CA GLU A 105 8.94 -12.23 11.19
C GLU A 105 8.97 -10.75 11.59
N MET A 106 7.80 -10.08 11.67
CA MET A 106 7.73 -8.68 12.08
C MET A 106 8.07 -8.47 13.56
N LYS A 107 7.85 -9.47 14.42
CA LYS A 107 8.19 -9.41 15.85
C LYS A 107 9.69 -9.41 16.08
N VAL A 108 10.48 -9.91 15.13
CA VAL A 108 11.94 -10.01 15.23
C VAL A 108 12.64 -8.67 14.94
N THR A 109 11.94 -7.73 14.29
CA THR A 109 12.51 -6.45 13.81
C THR A 109 12.30 -5.28 14.77
N GLN A 110 11.64 -5.46 15.92
CA GLN A 110 11.60 -4.45 16.99
C GLN A 110 12.78 -4.66 17.95
N LYS A 111 13.93 -4.07 17.63
CA LYS A 111 15.05 -3.85 18.55
C LYS A 111 15.42 -2.37 18.53
#